data_AF-A0A954J891-F1
#
_entry.id   AF-A0A954J891-F1
#
_cell.length_a   1.000
_cell.length_b   1.000
_cell.length_c   1.000
_cell.angle_alpha   90.00
_cell.angle_beta   90.00
_cell.angle_gamma   90.00
#
_symmetry.space_group_name_H-M   'P 1'
#
loop_
_entity.id
_entity.type
_entity.pdbx_description
1 polymer ?
#
loop_
_entity_poly.entity_id
_entity_poly.type
_entity_poly.pdbx_seq_one_letter_code
_entity_poly.pdbx_strand_id
1 'polypeptide(L)' 'MKLISRAVGEQVVIDGHVKVTVKQIDDERIVLAIESSQFVPPYREEIIARRSDPQSIPETLTRSSS' A
#
# COMPACT_ATOMS: atom_id res chain seq x y z
N MET A 1 13.71 7.18 -10.98
CA MET A 1 13.57 5.75 -10.64
C MET A 1 14.95 5.20 -10.31
N LYS A 2 15.12 4.55 -9.15
CA LYS A 2 16.36 3.87 -8.76
C LYS A 2 16.08 2.39 -8.64
N LEU A 3 16.92 1.54 -9.24
CA LEU A 3 16.76 0.10 -9.22
C LEU A 3 17.69 -0.50 -8.16
N ILE A 4 17.15 -1.37 -7.32
CA ILE A 4 17.89 -2.09 -6.27
C ILE A 4 17.30 -3.49 -6.22
N SER A 5 18.12 -4.52 -6.47
CA SER A 5 17.74 -5.92 -6.32
C SER A 5 18.03 -6.39 -4.90
N ARG A 6 17.18 -7.22 -4.31
CA ARG A 6 17.35 -7.82 -2.97
C ARG A 6 17.03 -9.32 -3.04
N ALA A 7 17.85 -10.14 -2.40
CA ALA A 7 17.58 -11.55 -2.17
C ALA A 7 16.67 -11.77 -0.95
N VAL A 8 16.16 -12.99 -0.76
CA VAL A 8 15.40 -13.37 0.44
C VAL A 8 16.22 -13.09 1.69
N GLY A 9 15.62 -12.41 2.66
CA GLY A 9 16.25 -11.96 3.91
C GLY A 9 16.96 -10.62 3.81
N GLU A 10 17.23 -10.10 2.61
CA GLU A 10 17.79 -8.76 2.47
C GLU A 10 16.72 -7.67 2.57
N GLN A 11 17.15 -6.49 3.03
CA GLN A 11 16.29 -5.32 3.22
C GLN A 11 16.77 -4.11 2.42
N VAL A 12 15.83 -3.22 2.12
CA VAL A 12 16.09 -1.84 1.68
C VAL A 12 15.50 -0.87 2.70
N VAL A 13 16.20 0.23 2.96
CA VAL A 13 15.75 1.31 3.83
C VAL A 13 15.41 2.53 2.97
N ILE A 14 14.19 3.04 3.11
CA ILE A 14 13.67 4.21 2.40
C ILE A 14 13.47 5.33 3.43
N ASP A 15 13.96 6.53 3.12
CA ASP A 15 13.88 7.74 3.94
C ASP A 15 14.32 7.57 5.41
N GLY A 16 15.16 6.57 5.67
CA GLY A 16 15.70 6.26 7.01
C GLY A 16 14.70 5.63 8.00
N HIS A 17 13.42 5.49 7.64
CA HIS A 17 12.37 5.06 8.58
C HIS A 17 11.42 3.99 8.04
N VAL A 18 11.45 3.71 6.74
CA VAL A 18 10.72 2.58 6.14
C VAL A 18 11.71 1.48 5.83
N LYS A 19 11.50 0.29 6.40
CA LYS A 19 12.27 -0.91 6.08
C LYS A 19 11.39 -1.85 5.25
N VAL A 20 11.89 -2.27 4.11
CA VAL A 20 11.23 -3.27 3.26
C VAL A 20 12.13 -4.48 3.16
N THR A 21 11.65 -5.63 3.63
CA THR A 21 12.39 -6.90 3.64
C THR A 21 11.74 -7.89 2.70
N VAL A 22 12.54 -8.53 1.83
CA VAL A 22 12.08 -9.66 1.02
C VAL A 22 12.00 -10.88 1.93
N LYS A 23 10.79 -11.40 2.16
CA LYS A 23 10.56 -12.57 3.01
C LYS A 23 10.52 -13.86 2.21
N GLN A 24 9.97 -13.82 1.00
CA GLN A 24 9.83 -14.97 0.13
C GLN A 24 9.72 -14.49 -1.32
N ILE A 25 10.20 -15.33 -2.23
CA ILE A 25 10.06 -15.16 -3.67
C ILE A 25 9.47 -16.47 -4.19
N ASP A 26 8.31 -16.36 -4.82
CA ASP A 26 7.66 -17.42 -5.60
C ASP A 26 7.60 -16.96 -7.07
N ASP A 27 7.26 -17.86 -7.99
CA ASP A 27 7.31 -17.57 -9.44
C ASP A 27 6.44 -16.37 -9.85
N GLU A 28 5.27 -16.19 -9.23
CA GLU A 28 4.32 -15.13 -9.57
C GLU A 28 4.29 -13.97 -8.57
N ARG A 29 4.85 -14.16 -7.37
CA ARG A 29 4.65 -13.23 -6.24
C ARG A 29 5.88 -13.13 -5.37
N ILE A 30 6.05 -11.95 -4.79
CA ILE A 30 7.01 -11.72 -3.73
C ILE A 30 6.26 -11.39 -2.43
N VAL A 31 6.75 -11.92 -1.32
CA VAL A 31 6.26 -11.55 0.01
C VAL A 31 7.20 -10.50 0.58
N LEU A 32 6.67 -9.31 0.81
CA LEU A 32 7.39 -8.20 1.42
C LEU A 32 6.89 -7.98 2.84
N ALA A 33 7.82 -7.86 3.80
CA ALA A 33 7.51 -7.26 5.09
C ALA A 33 7.87 -5.78 5.02
N ILE A 34 6.94 -4.92 5.43
CA ILE A 34 7.14 -3.48 5.48
C ILE A 34 6.97 -3.03 6.91
N GLU A 35 8.02 -2.43 7.46
CA GLU A 35 8.03 -1.83 8.80
C GLU A 35 8.20 -0.32 8.63
N SER A 36 7.32 0.46 9.26
CA SER A 36 7.41 1.91 9.29
C SER A 36 7.22 2.37 10.74
N SER A 37 8.09 3.26 11.20
CA SER A 37 7.94 3.92 12.50
C SER A 37 7.04 5.15 12.46
N GLN A 38 6.48 5.49 11.29
CA GLN A 38 5.57 6.61 11.15
C GLN A 38 4.12 6.23 11.44
N PHE A 39 3.31 7.23 11.77
CA PHE A 39 1.88 7.07 12.06
C PHE A 39 1.07 6.57 10.86
N VAL A 40 1.54 6.79 9.63
CA VAL A 40 0.86 6.35 8.41
C VAL A 40 1.34 4.94 8.06
N PRO A 41 0.46 3.93 8.09
CA PRO A 41 0.85 2.57 7.76
C PRO A 41 1.00 2.42 6.23
N PRO A 42 1.81 1.45 5.79
CA PRO A 42 1.95 1.13 4.38
C PRO A 42 0.66 0.51 3.82
N TYR A 43 0.32 0.83 2.57
CA TYR A 43 -0.83 0.28 1.88
C TYR A 43 -0.43 -0.25 0.51
N ARG A 44 -1.24 -1.17 -0.03
CA ARG A 44 -1.15 -1.55 -1.44
C ARG A 44 -1.84 -0.48 -2.30
N GLU A 45 -1.34 -0.27 -3.50
CA GLU A 45 -1.83 0.77 -4.41
C GLU A 45 -3.33 0.64 -4.70
N GLU A 46 -3.82 -0.59 -4.89
CA GLU A 46 -5.23 -0.86 -5.19
C GLU A 46 -6.19 -0.46 -4.06
N ILE A 47 -5.69 -0.31 -2.84
CA ILE A 47 -6.48 0.14 -1.68
C ILE A 47 -6.63 1.66 -1.68
N ILE A 48 -5.59 2.39 -2.13
CA ILE A 48 -5.58 3.85 -2.20
C ILE A 48 -6.51 4.33 -3.31
N ALA A 49 -6.45 3.69 -4.49
CA ALA A 49 -7.26 4.06 -5.64
C ALA A 49 -8.77 4.02 -5.36
N ARG A 50 -9.25 3.12 -4.47
CA ARG A 50 -10.66 3.01 -4.08
C ARG A 50 -11.15 4.11 -3.15
N ARG A 51 -10.26 4.85 -2.48
CA ARG A 51 -10.65 5.96 -1.57
C ARG A 51 -10.77 7.30 -2.30
N SER A 52 -10.22 7.40 -3.50
CA SER A 52 -10.25 8.61 -4.32
C SER A 52 -11.48 8.72 -5.21
N ASP A 53 -12.52 7.91 -4.98
CA ASP A 53 -13.79 7.97 -5.69
C ASP A 53 -14.86 8.70 -4.85
N PRO A 54 -15.00 10.04 -5.01
CA PRO A 54 -15.99 10.82 -4.27
C PRO A 54 -17.44 10.57 -4.72
N GLN A 55 -17.71 9.70 -5.71
CA GLN A 55 -19.08 9.49 -6.23
C GLN A 55 -19.85 8.32 -5.60
N SER A 56 -19.32 7.65 -4.58
CA SER A 56 -20.08 6.66 -3.82
C SER A 56 -20.88 7.29 -2.67
N ILE A 57 -21.63 8.36 -2.94
CA ILE A 57 -22.74 8.78 -2.06
C ILE A 57 -24.00 8.19 -2.69
N PRO A 58 -24.66 7.20 -2.07
CA PRO A 58 -25.90 6.66 -2.63
C PRO A 58 -26.96 7.75 -2.71
N GLU A 59 -27.48 8.02 -3.92
CA GLU A 59 -28.57 8.96 -4.25
C GLU A 59 -29.89 8.68 -3.51
N THR A 60 -29.96 7.65 -2.66
CA THR A 60 -31.17 7.26 -1.94
C THR A 60 -31.56 8.24 -0.82
N LEU A 61 -30.69 9.16 -0.39
CA LEU A 61 -31.04 10.17 0.64
C LEU A 61 -31.56 11.51 0.12
N THR A 62 -31.71 11.72 -1.20
CA THR A 62 -32.09 13.04 -1.75
C THR A 62 -33.52 13.13 -2.32
N ARG A 63 -34.37 12.12 -2.09
CA ARG A 63 -35.81 12.20 -2.42
C ARG A 63 -36.68 11.83 -1.22
N SER A 64 -36.60 12.62 -0.17
CA SER A 64 -37.60 12.63 0.91
C SER A 64 -37.75 14.04 1.46
N SER A 65 -37.99 15.02 0.58
CA SER A 65 -38.38 16.38 0.95
C SER A 65 -38.94 17.08 -0.29
N SER A 66 -40.19 16.80 -0.62
CA SER A 66 -41.16 17.70 -1.27
C SER A 66 -42.53 17.04 -1.24
#